data_AF-U6RXG2-F1
#
_entry.id   AF-U6RXG2-F1
#
_cell.length_a   1.000
_cell.length_b   1.000
_cell.length_c   1.000
_cell.angle_alpha   90.00
_cell.angle_beta   90.00
_cell.angle_gamma   90.00
#
_symmetry.space_group_name_H-M   'P 1'
#
loop_
_entity.id
_entity.type
_entity.pdbx_description
1 polymer ?
#
loop_
_entity_poly.entity_id
_entity_poly.type
_entity_poly.pdbx_seq_one_letter_code
_entity_poly.pdbx_strand_id
1 'polypeptide(L)'
;MKRRLNILCLLVMLVFCYSVFESAYYFSNAFMAGFQVGMNAEHDKEQLKRTHNMKSISLFPDDFVDLKDSVYNEKSGKFVPAIYGKLIVSVNTPINLWFKFTSMLCNFIGIFTMIFSVVFFFKLIVAINKSNIFSWKNVRRLRWLGAILILNFICDALPAYISAYELSDAFSIPGYSLNLSGLVSKLTLTLGLVALIVGEIFAIGLRMKEEQDLTI
;
A
#
# COMPACT_ATOMS: atom_id res chain seq x y z
N MET A 1 -25.23 -23.78 6.86
CA MET A 1 -24.23 -22.71 7.14
C MET A 1 -22.84 -23.02 6.57
N LYS A 2 -22.21 -24.18 6.84
CA LYS A 2 -20.85 -24.52 6.35
C LYS A 2 -20.62 -24.32 4.84
N ARG A 3 -21.56 -24.73 3.97
CA ARG A 3 -21.39 -24.61 2.51
C ARG A 3 -21.28 -23.15 2.03
N ARG A 4 -22.09 -22.24 2.59
CA ARG A 4 -22.03 -20.79 2.24
C ARG A 4 -20.73 -20.15 2.71
N LEU A 5 -20.28 -20.47 3.93
CA LEU A 5 -19.02 -19.97 4.47
C LEU A 5 -17.81 -20.48 3.69
N ASN A 6 -17.81 -21.76 3.29
CA ASN A 6 -16.73 -22.34 2.50
C ASN A 6 -16.65 -21.73 1.09
N ILE A 7 -17.78 -21.39 0.46
CA ILE A 7 -17.80 -20.67 -0.82
C ILE A 7 -17.20 -19.27 -0.65
N LEU A 8 -17.61 -18.52 0.37
CA LEU A 8 -17.05 -17.18 0.65
C LEU A 8 -15.54 -17.26 0.92
N CYS A 9 -15.11 -18.24 1.70
CA CYS A 9 -13.70 -18.48 2.00
C CYS A 9 -12.89 -18.80 0.73
N LEU A 10 -13.44 -19.61 -0.18
CA LEU A 10 -12.81 -19.91 -1.46
C LEU A 10 -12.73 -18.67 -2.37
N LEU A 11 -13.78 -17.85 -2.43
CA LEU A 11 -13.77 -16.60 -3.18
C LEU A 11 -12.72 -15.63 -2.65
N VAL A 12 -12.65 -15.45 -1.33
CA VAL A 12 -11.63 -14.61 -0.69
C VAL A 12 -10.23 -15.14 -1.01
N MET A 13 -10.01 -16.46 -0.98
CA MET A 13 -8.74 -17.06 -1.37
C MET A 13 -8.37 -16.78 -2.83
N LEU A 14 -9.33 -16.87 -3.75
CA LEU A 14 -9.09 -16.64 -5.17
C LEU A 14 -8.68 -15.18 -5.42
N VAL A 15 -9.46 -14.23 -4.89
CA VAL A 15 -9.15 -12.80 -4.97
C VAL A 15 -7.79 -12.48 -4.34
N PHE A 16 -7.50 -13.10 -3.19
CA PHE A 16 -6.21 -12.93 -2.52
C PHE A 16 -5.04 -13.46 -3.36
N CYS A 17 -5.15 -14.67 -3.92
CA CYS A 17 -4.11 -15.22 -4.80
C CYS A 17 -3.88 -14.35 -6.04
N TYR A 18 -4.95 -13.84 -6.66
CA TYR A 18 -4.85 -12.92 -7.78
C TYR A 18 -4.10 -11.63 -7.38
N SER A 19 -4.48 -11.02 -6.26
CA SER A 19 -3.84 -9.79 -5.77
C SER A 19 -2.36 -9.99 -5.43
N VAL A 20 -1.99 -11.12 -4.81
CA VAL A 20 -0.58 -11.45 -4.53
C VAL A 20 0.20 -11.67 -5.84
N PHE A 21 -0.39 -12.35 -6.82
CA PHE A 21 0.25 -12.59 -8.11
C PHE A 21 0.48 -11.29 -8.88
N GLU A 22 -0.52 -10.41 -8.94
CA GLU A 22 -0.42 -9.10 -9.55
C GLU A 22 0.67 -8.25 -8.89
N SER A 23 0.69 -8.21 -7.56
CA SER A 23 1.72 -7.49 -6.79
C SER A 23 3.12 -8.03 -7.06
N ALA A 24 3.26 -9.36 -7.11
CA ALA A 24 4.54 -10.01 -7.42
C ALA A 24 5.02 -9.67 -8.84
N TYR A 25 4.12 -9.66 -9.83
CA TYR A 25 4.46 -9.31 -11.21
C TYR A 25 4.99 -7.88 -11.32
N TYR A 26 4.28 -6.90 -10.75
CA TYR A 26 4.74 -5.51 -10.75
C TYR A 26 6.05 -5.33 -9.98
N PHE A 27 6.19 -5.98 -8.83
CA PHE A 27 7.43 -5.94 -8.05
C PHE A 27 8.61 -6.51 -8.84
N SER A 28 8.45 -7.66 -9.52
CA SER A 28 9.50 -8.26 -10.33
C SER A 28 9.93 -7.35 -11.49
N ASN A 29 8.98 -6.72 -12.17
CA ASN A 29 9.31 -5.77 -13.25
C ASN A 29 10.04 -4.53 -12.72
N ALA A 30 9.55 -3.94 -11.63
CA ALA A 30 10.19 -2.78 -11.01
C ALA A 30 11.60 -3.11 -10.49
N PHE A 31 11.76 -4.29 -9.88
CA PHE A 31 13.05 -4.79 -9.42
C PHE A 31 14.01 -5.01 -10.58
N MET A 32 13.58 -5.64 -11.67
CA MET A 32 14.41 -5.90 -12.84
C MET A 32 14.85 -4.60 -13.53
N ALA A 33 13.93 -3.63 -13.66
CA ALA A 33 14.26 -2.30 -14.17
C ALA A 33 15.28 -1.59 -13.27
N GLY A 34 15.06 -1.59 -11.95
CA GLY A 34 16.00 -1.00 -10.99
C GLY A 34 17.38 -1.66 -11.00
N PHE A 35 17.41 -2.99 -11.13
CA PHE A 35 18.64 -3.78 -11.20
C PHE A 35 19.43 -3.47 -12.47
N GLN A 36 18.75 -3.40 -13.62
CA GLN A 36 19.37 -3.06 -14.90
C GLN A 36 19.95 -1.63 -14.89
N VAL A 37 19.24 -0.67 -14.32
CA VAL A 37 19.74 0.70 -14.13
C VAL A 37 20.95 0.72 -13.20
N GLY A 38 20.95 -0.09 -12.14
CA GLY A 38 22.08 -0.24 -11.23
C GLY A 38 23.33 -0.84 -11.89
N MET A 39 23.17 -1.88 -12.72
CA MET A 39 24.28 -2.49 -13.46
C MET A 39 24.87 -1.56 -14.52
N ASN A 40 24.03 -0.76 -15.19
CA ASN A 40 24.45 0.15 -16.25
C ASN A 40 24.88 1.54 -15.72
N ALA A 41 24.97 1.71 -14.39
CA ALA A 41 25.26 2.97 -13.73
C ALA A 41 26.61 3.61 -14.14
N GLU A 42 27.57 2.79 -14.60
CA GLU A 42 28.88 3.25 -15.04
C GLU A 42 28.82 3.98 -16.40
N HIS A 43 27.89 3.59 -17.27
CA HIS A 43 27.72 4.14 -18.62
C HIS A 43 26.70 5.28 -18.70
N ASP A 44 25.66 5.30 -17.85
CA ASP A 44 24.57 6.29 -17.92
C ASP A 44 24.30 6.98 -16.57
N LYS A 45 25.24 7.85 -16.18
CA LYS A 45 25.15 8.64 -14.93
C LYS A 45 23.98 9.61 -14.91
N GLU A 46 23.47 10.03 -16.07
CA GLU A 46 22.30 10.93 -16.14
C GLU A 46 20.99 10.17 -15.89
N GLN A 47 20.79 8.99 -16.49
CA GLN A 47 19.65 8.14 -16.15
C GLN A 47 19.64 7.76 -14.67
N LEU A 48 20.81 7.47 -14.09
CA LEU A 48 20.93 7.18 -12.68
C LEU A 48 20.49 8.36 -11.81
N LYS A 49 20.94 9.58 -12.14
CA LYS A 49 20.52 10.82 -11.45
C LYS A 49 19.01 11.06 -11.57
N ARG A 50 18.45 10.91 -12.77
CA ARG A 50 17.01 11.09 -13.00
C ARG A 50 16.19 10.09 -12.18
N THR A 51 16.61 8.82 -12.20
CA THR A 51 15.98 7.72 -11.45
C THR A 51 16.03 7.95 -9.95
N HIS A 52 17.19 8.37 -9.44
CA HIS A 52 17.38 8.67 -8.03
C HIS A 52 16.48 9.83 -7.55
N ASN A 53 16.23 10.81 -8.42
CA ASN A 53 15.45 12.00 -8.10
C ASN A 53 13.97 11.87 -8.48
N MET A 54 13.53 10.67 -8.88
CA MET A 54 12.12 10.41 -9.17
C MET A 54 11.30 10.47 -7.88
N LYS A 55 10.25 11.29 -7.93
CA LYS A 55 9.26 11.40 -6.86
C LYS A 55 7.87 11.25 -7.45
N SER A 56 7.05 10.43 -6.80
CA SER A 56 5.63 10.35 -7.15
C SER A 56 4.89 11.49 -6.48
N ILE A 57 4.14 12.24 -7.28
CA ILE A 57 3.28 13.32 -6.83
C ILE A 57 1.84 12.99 -7.20
N SER A 58 0.91 13.30 -6.31
CA SER A 58 -0.50 13.33 -6.63
C SER A 58 -0.95 14.78 -6.65
N LEU A 59 -1.75 15.10 -7.64
CA LEU A 59 -2.19 16.45 -7.95
C LEU A 59 -3.70 16.52 -7.87
N PHE A 60 -4.20 17.67 -7.45
CA PHE A 60 -5.61 18.00 -7.50
C PHE A 60 -5.76 19.31 -8.28
N PRO A 61 -6.52 19.32 -9.39
CA PRO A 61 -6.67 20.52 -10.18
C PRO A 61 -7.47 21.57 -9.41
N ASP A 62 -7.11 22.84 -9.58
CA ASP A 62 -7.86 23.95 -9.01
C ASP A 62 -9.17 24.20 -9.78
N ASP A 63 -9.20 23.82 -11.07
CA ASP A 63 -10.38 23.89 -11.95
C ASP A 63 -10.52 22.59 -12.76
N PHE A 64 -11.72 22.02 -12.77
CA PHE A 64 -12.05 20.81 -13.53
C PHE A 64 -12.67 21.10 -14.90
N VAL A 65 -13.02 22.36 -15.18
CA VAL A 65 -13.67 22.80 -16.42
C VAL A 65 -12.64 23.20 -17.46
N ASP A 66 -11.61 23.94 -17.06
CA ASP A 66 -10.55 24.38 -17.95
C ASP A 66 -9.41 23.35 -18.03
N LEU A 67 -9.46 22.49 -19.05
CA LEU A 67 -8.45 21.47 -19.35
C LEU A 67 -7.20 22.11 -19.95
N LYS A 68 -6.36 22.67 -19.08
CA LYS A 68 -5.14 23.41 -19.48
C LYS A 68 -4.02 22.54 -20.04
N ASP A 69 -4.02 21.24 -19.72
CA ASP A 69 -2.99 20.30 -20.15
C ASP A 69 -3.45 19.37 -21.27
N SER A 70 -2.52 18.69 -21.92
CA SER A 70 -2.82 17.68 -22.93
C SER A 70 -1.82 16.53 -22.97
N VAL A 71 -2.29 15.35 -23.38
CA VAL A 71 -1.47 14.14 -23.54
C VAL A 71 -1.50 13.69 -24.99
N TYR A 72 -0.33 13.31 -25.52
CA TYR A 72 -0.23 12.79 -26.87
C TYR A 72 -0.88 11.40 -26.97
N ASN A 73 -1.86 11.27 -27.87
CA ASN A 73 -2.53 10.00 -28.12
C ASN A 73 -1.99 9.36 -29.39
N GLU A 74 -1.11 8.37 -29.23
CA GLU A 74 -0.47 7.63 -30.34
C GLU A 74 -1.48 6.98 -31.30
N LYS A 75 -2.66 6.58 -30.84
CA LYS A 75 -3.69 5.96 -31.70
C LYS A 75 -4.33 6.95 -32.66
N SER A 76 -4.44 8.22 -32.25
CA SER A 76 -5.08 9.27 -33.04
C SER A 76 -4.09 10.24 -33.68
N GLY A 77 -2.82 10.22 -33.24
CA GLY A 77 -1.79 11.17 -33.63
C GLY A 77 -2.04 12.61 -33.16
N LYS A 78 -2.95 12.82 -32.19
CA LYS A 78 -3.35 14.15 -31.70
C LYS A 78 -3.16 14.27 -30.20
N PHE A 79 -2.93 15.49 -29.74
CA PHE A 79 -2.99 15.82 -28.33
C PHE A 79 -4.44 15.89 -27.86
N VAL A 80 -4.74 15.24 -26.74
CA VAL A 80 -6.07 15.23 -26.11
C VAL A 80 -6.00 16.01 -24.81
N PRO A 81 -6.95 16.92 -24.52
CA PRO A 81 -6.98 17.65 -23.26
C PRO A 81 -7.02 16.70 -22.05
N ALA A 82 -6.28 17.01 -20.99
CA ALA A 82 -6.09 16.15 -19.84
C ALA A 82 -5.98 16.94 -18.53
N ILE A 83 -6.27 16.25 -17.43
CA ILE A 83 -5.96 16.69 -16.07
C ILE A 83 -5.05 15.63 -15.46
N TYR A 84 -3.93 16.07 -14.89
CA TYR A 84 -3.02 15.14 -14.22
C TYR A 84 -3.48 14.87 -12.79
N GLY A 85 -3.75 13.60 -12.46
CA GLY A 85 -4.08 13.19 -11.09
C GLY A 85 -2.88 12.63 -10.31
N LYS A 86 -1.96 11.96 -11.00
CA LYS A 86 -0.74 11.38 -10.43
C LYS A 86 0.36 11.38 -11.46
N LEU A 87 1.55 11.86 -11.08
CA LEU A 87 2.73 11.92 -11.93
C LEU A 87 3.94 11.37 -11.19
N ILE A 88 4.96 10.98 -11.95
CA ILE A 88 6.31 10.73 -11.44
C ILE A 88 7.21 11.78 -12.10
N VAL A 89 7.81 12.63 -11.28
CA VAL A 89 8.65 13.74 -11.74
C VAL A 89 10.06 13.56 -11.19
N SER A 90 11.06 13.92 -11.99
CA SER A 90 12.45 13.95 -11.54
C SER A 90 12.79 15.38 -11.13
N VAL A 91 12.89 15.62 -9.82
CA VAL A 91 13.15 16.96 -9.27
C VAL A 91 14.36 16.90 -8.36
N ASN A 92 15.32 17.78 -8.60
CA ASN A 92 16.47 17.93 -7.71
C ASN A 92 16.01 18.61 -6.42
N THR A 93 15.91 17.83 -5.34
CA THR A 93 15.65 18.37 -3.99
C THR A 93 16.92 18.30 -3.16
N PRO A 94 17.11 19.21 -2.19
CA PRO A 94 18.24 19.12 -1.26
C PRO A 94 18.23 17.77 -0.55
N ILE A 95 19.37 17.07 -0.55
CA ILE A 95 19.48 15.72 -0.01
C ILE A 95 19.65 15.82 1.50
N ASN A 96 18.60 15.51 2.26
CA ASN A 96 18.73 15.28 3.69
C ASN A 96 19.00 13.79 3.95
N LEU A 97 20.20 13.49 4.47
CA LEU A 97 20.65 12.12 4.72
C LEU A 97 19.74 11.38 5.71
N TRP A 98 19.22 12.08 6.72
CA TRP A 98 18.31 11.50 7.71
C TRP A 98 16.97 11.11 7.09
N PHE A 99 16.39 11.99 6.29
CA PHE A 99 15.13 11.73 5.57
C PHE A 99 15.25 10.55 4.61
N LYS A 100 16.38 10.46 3.90
CA LYS A 100 16.67 9.33 3.02
C LYS A 100 16.82 8.02 3.80
N PHE A 101 17.57 8.04 4.91
CA PHE A 101 17.75 6.86 5.76
C PHE A 101 16.43 6.39 6.38
N THR A 102 15.64 7.31 6.94
CA THR A 102 14.31 7.01 7.50
C THR A 102 13.39 6.43 6.43
N SER A 103 13.38 7.00 5.22
CA SER A 103 12.57 6.50 4.12
C SER A 103 12.99 5.09 3.70
N MET A 104 14.29 4.83 3.59
CA MET A 104 14.83 3.50 3.25
C MET A 104 14.46 2.45 4.31
N LEU A 105 14.64 2.79 5.59
CA LEU A 105 14.28 1.92 6.70
C LEU A 105 12.78 1.61 6.74
N CYS A 106 11.94 2.62 6.54
CA CYS A 106 10.48 2.45 6.47
C CYS A 106 10.08 1.52 5.32
N ASN A 107 10.63 1.71 4.12
CA ASN A 107 10.37 0.82 2.98
C ASN A 107 10.79 -0.62 3.28
N PHE A 108 11.94 -0.82 3.92
CA PHE A 108 12.40 -2.15 4.30
C PHE A 108 11.45 -2.84 5.28
N ILE A 109 11.05 -2.15 6.36
CA ILE A 109 10.05 -2.65 7.33
C ILE A 109 8.70 -2.89 6.63
N GLY A 110 8.32 -2.03 5.68
CA GLY A 110 7.13 -2.16 4.84
C GLY A 110 7.06 -3.50 4.13
N ILE A 111 8.16 -3.95 3.52
CA ILE A 111 8.23 -5.26 2.85
C ILE A 111 7.99 -6.41 3.84
N PHE A 112 8.64 -6.40 5.00
CA PHE A 112 8.44 -7.46 6.01
C PHE A 112 7.01 -7.48 6.53
N THR A 113 6.46 -6.31 6.87
CA THR A 113 5.09 -6.20 7.37
C THR A 113 4.08 -6.68 6.33
N MET A 114 4.28 -6.37 5.05
CA MET A 114 3.46 -6.89 3.96
C MET A 114 3.49 -8.43 3.92
N ILE A 115 4.68 -9.06 3.94
CA ILE A 115 4.82 -10.52 3.93
C ILE A 115 4.12 -11.15 5.15
N PHE A 116 4.35 -10.62 6.36
CA PHE A 116 3.70 -11.14 7.56
C PHE A 116 2.18 -10.98 7.51
N SER A 117 1.67 -9.86 6.99
CA SER A 117 0.22 -9.63 6.86
C SER A 117 -0.43 -10.71 5.99
N VAL A 118 0.18 -11.04 4.84
CA VAL A 118 -0.24 -12.11 3.92
C VAL A 118 -0.27 -13.46 4.65
N VAL A 119 0.79 -13.79 5.41
CA VAL A 119 0.88 -15.05 6.17
C VAL A 119 -0.20 -15.15 7.26
N PHE A 120 -0.43 -14.08 8.02
CA PHE A 120 -1.46 -14.07 9.08
C PHE A 120 -2.87 -14.16 8.49
N PHE A 121 -3.13 -13.44 7.40
CA PHE A 121 -4.40 -13.48 6.70
C PHE A 121 -4.69 -14.88 6.15
N PHE A 122 -3.73 -15.50 5.45
CA PHE A 122 -3.86 -16.87 4.97
C PHE A 122 -4.13 -17.87 6.10
N LYS A 123 -3.36 -17.79 7.20
CA LYS A 123 -3.58 -18.65 8.38
C LYS A 123 -4.96 -18.49 9.00
N LEU A 124 -5.53 -17.27 8.95
CA LEU A 124 -6.88 -16.99 9.43
C LEU A 124 -7.92 -17.63 8.53
N ILE A 125 -7.79 -17.47 7.21
CA ILE A 125 -8.70 -18.09 6.23
C ILE A 125 -8.70 -19.62 6.36
N VAL A 126 -7.53 -20.24 6.46
CA VAL A 126 -7.41 -21.70 6.65
C VAL A 126 -8.10 -22.16 7.94
N ALA A 127 -8.02 -21.39 9.02
CA ALA A 127 -8.71 -21.72 10.27
C ALA A 127 -10.24 -21.64 10.13
N ILE A 128 -10.74 -20.64 9.41
CA ILE A 128 -12.17 -20.51 9.09
C ILE A 128 -12.65 -21.69 8.25
N ASN A 129 -11.90 -22.09 7.21
CA ASN A 129 -12.24 -23.24 6.36
C ASN A 129 -12.29 -24.56 7.15
N LYS A 130 -11.37 -24.74 8.09
CA LYS A 130 -11.36 -25.88 9.03
C LYS A 130 -12.48 -25.81 10.09
N SER A 131 -13.43 -24.86 9.97
CA SER A 131 -14.52 -24.62 10.92
C SER A 131 -14.08 -24.29 12.34
N ASN A 132 -12.79 -23.99 12.56
CA ASN A 132 -12.25 -23.53 13.83
C ASN A 132 -12.18 -22.00 13.79
N ILE A 133 -13.35 -21.37 13.86
CA ILE A 133 -13.52 -19.91 13.70
C ILE A 133 -13.19 -19.22 15.02
N PHE A 134 -13.91 -19.57 16.08
CA PHE A 134 -13.75 -19.00 17.41
C PHE A 134 -12.67 -19.75 18.20
N SER A 135 -11.46 -19.22 18.18
CA SER A 135 -10.37 -19.67 19.06
C SER A 135 -9.49 -18.50 19.47
N TRP A 136 -8.94 -18.55 20.68
CA TRP A 136 -7.97 -17.54 21.17
C TRP A 136 -6.76 -17.40 20.24
N LYS A 137 -6.39 -18.48 19.53
CA LYS A 137 -5.35 -18.45 18.50
C LYS A 137 -5.72 -17.53 17.33
N ASN A 138 -6.97 -17.57 16.86
CA ASN A 138 -7.43 -16.72 15.77
C ASN A 138 -7.64 -15.27 16.22
N VAL A 139 -8.11 -15.04 17.45
CA VAL A 139 -8.14 -13.69 18.07
C VAL A 139 -6.75 -13.06 18.03
N ARG A 140 -5.73 -13.80 18.49
CA ARG A 140 -4.35 -13.31 18.50
C ARG A 140 -3.82 -13.06 17.08
N ARG A 141 -4.09 -13.96 16.13
CA ARG A 141 -3.72 -13.76 14.72
C ARG A 141 -4.34 -12.50 14.14
N LEU A 142 -5.59 -12.22 14.48
CA LEU A 142 -6.33 -11.08 13.98
C LEU A 142 -5.84 -9.76 14.61
N ARG A 143 -5.51 -9.77 15.91
CA ARG A 143 -4.82 -8.63 16.56
C ARG A 143 -3.45 -8.34 15.94
N TRP A 144 -2.64 -9.37 15.70
CA TRP A 144 -1.34 -9.21 15.03
C TRP A 144 -1.52 -8.71 13.60
N LEU A 145 -2.47 -9.25 12.84
CA LEU A 145 -2.78 -8.79 11.49
C LEU A 145 -3.12 -7.29 11.50
N GLY A 146 -4.00 -6.85 12.39
CA GLY A 146 -4.36 -5.44 12.52
C GLY A 146 -3.16 -4.55 12.87
N ALA A 147 -2.35 -4.94 13.86
CA ALA A 147 -1.16 -4.20 14.26
C ALA A 147 -0.12 -4.10 13.11
N ILE A 148 0.09 -5.19 12.37
CA ILE A 148 1.02 -5.24 11.24
C ILE A 148 0.54 -4.33 10.09
N LEU A 149 -0.76 -4.31 9.79
CA LEU A 149 -1.34 -3.43 8.77
C LEU A 149 -1.23 -1.95 9.15
N ILE A 150 -1.44 -1.61 10.43
CA ILE A 150 -1.24 -0.24 10.92
C ILE A 150 0.22 0.17 10.83
N LEU A 151 1.15 -0.72 11.21
CA LEU A 151 2.59 -0.45 11.09
C LEU A 151 2.99 -0.25 9.63
N ASN A 152 2.49 -1.09 8.71
CA ASN A 152 2.72 -0.96 7.28
C ASN A 152 2.22 0.40 6.76
N PHE A 153 1.02 0.83 7.15
CA PHE A 153 0.51 2.16 6.82
C PHE A 153 1.43 3.29 7.28
N ILE A 154 1.96 3.22 8.51
CA ILE A 154 2.90 4.24 9.03
C ILE A 154 4.20 4.24 8.21
N CYS A 155 4.72 3.06 7.88
CA CYS A 155 5.91 2.91 7.05
C CYS A 155 5.73 3.41 5.62
N ASP A 156 4.52 3.42 5.07
CA ASP A 156 4.22 4.02 3.77
C ASP A 156 3.96 5.53 3.87
N ALA A 157 3.29 5.97 4.93
CA ALA A 157 2.92 7.37 5.13
C ALA A 157 4.15 8.26 5.40
N LEU A 158 5.08 7.80 6.24
CA LEU A 158 6.26 8.60 6.63
C LEU A 158 7.14 9.00 5.42
N PRO A 159 7.57 8.08 4.52
CA PRO A 159 8.29 8.43 3.30
C PRO A 159 7.48 9.35 2.38
N ALA A 160 6.17 9.17 2.28
CA ALA A 160 5.30 10.03 1.47
C ALA A 160 5.25 11.47 2.01
N TYR A 161 5.14 11.65 3.32
CA TYR A 161 5.20 12.96 3.97
C TYR A 161 6.57 13.64 3.81
N ILE A 162 7.65 12.89 4.02
CA ILE A 162 9.01 13.38 3.78
C ILE A 162 9.17 13.85 2.33
N SER A 163 8.73 13.02 1.38
CA SER A 163 8.82 13.33 -0.05
C SER A 163 8.03 14.59 -0.40
N ALA A 164 6.82 14.74 0.14
CA ALA A 164 5.97 15.91 -0.09
C ALA A 164 6.56 17.19 0.52
N TYR A 165 7.15 17.11 1.71
CA TYR A 165 7.85 18.23 2.33
C TYR A 165 9.05 18.68 1.48
N GLU A 166 9.85 17.74 0.98
CA GLU A 166 10.97 18.08 0.09
C GLU A 166 10.50 18.63 -1.28
N LEU A 167 9.31 18.23 -1.73
CA LEU A 167 8.71 18.68 -3.00
C LEU A 167 8.05 20.04 -2.88
N SER A 168 7.41 20.38 -1.76
CA SER A 168 6.71 21.66 -1.59
C SER A 168 7.64 22.86 -1.76
N ASP A 169 8.91 22.70 -1.38
CA ASP A 169 9.91 23.77 -1.47
C ASP A 169 10.54 23.86 -2.88
N ALA A 170 10.47 22.80 -3.68
CA ALA A 170 11.23 22.66 -4.92
C ALA A 170 10.35 22.58 -6.19
N PHE A 171 9.05 22.32 -6.04
CA PHE A 171 8.18 21.97 -7.17
C PHE A 171 6.76 22.49 -6.99
N SER A 172 6.27 23.22 -7.99
CA SER A 172 4.86 23.61 -8.11
C SER A 172 4.43 23.54 -9.58
N ILE A 173 3.16 23.20 -9.81
CA ILE A 173 2.55 23.20 -11.15
C ILE A 173 1.41 24.23 -11.12
N PRO A 174 1.39 25.19 -12.05
CA PRO A 174 0.29 26.14 -12.15
C PRO A 174 -1.07 25.44 -12.33
N GLY A 175 -2.06 25.81 -11.52
CA GLY A 175 -3.42 25.25 -11.59
C GLY A 175 -3.59 23.89 -10.91
N TYR A 176 -2.58 23.40 -10.19
CA TYR A 176 -2.68 22.19 -9.39
C TYR A 176 -2.15 22.40 -7.97
N SER A 177 -2.86 21.80 -7.01
CA SER A 177 -2.41 21.64 -5.64
C SER A 177 -1.85 20.24 -5.41
N LEU A 178 -0.81 20.14 -4.57
CA LEU A 178 -0.24 18.85 -4.17
C LEU A 178 -1.21 18.13 -3.23
N ASN A 179 -1.62 16.92 -3.61
CA ASN A 179 -2.54 16.11 -2.84
C ASN A 179 -1.85 14.93 -2.17
N LEU A 180 -1.39 15.15 -0.94
CA LEU A 180 -0.83 14.10 -0.07
C LEU A 180 -1.76 12.91 0.13
N SER A 181 -3.07 13.13 0.11
CA SER A 181 -4.04 12.08 0.39
C SER A 181 -4.14 11.03 -0.71
N GLY A 182 -3.67 11.34 -1.94
CA GLY A 182 -3.56 10.40 -3.04
C GLY A 182 -2.29 9.54 -3.01
N LEU A 183 -1.35 9.83 -2.09
CA LEU A 183 -0.09 9.10 -1.96
C LEU A 183 -0.15 8.00 -0.88
N VAL A 184 -1.06 8.11 0.09
CA VAL A 184 -1.14 7.18 1.23
C VAL A 184 -2.47 6.40 1.21
N SER A 185 -2.39 5.08 1.30
CA SER A 185 -3.57 4.20 1.30
C SER A 185 -4.34 4.25 2.63
N LYS A 186 -5.42 5.02 2.68
CA LYS A 186 -6.35 5.03 3.82
C LYS A 186 -7.00 3.66 4.06
N LEU A 187 -7.17 2.89 2.99
CA LEU A 187 -7.75 1.53 3.04
C LEU A 187 -6.92 0.59 3.91
N THR A 188 -5.59 0.66 3.83
CA THR A 188 -4.70 -0.19 4.64
C THR A 188 -4.91 0.07 6.14
N LEU A 189 -5.02 1.34 6.52
CA LEU A 189 -5.33 1.74 7.89
C LEU A 189 -6.73 1.25 8.33
N THR A 190 -7.74 1.46 7.48
CA THR A 190 -9.12 1.00 7.76
C THR A 190 -9.17 -0.52 7.95
N LEU A 191 -8.51 -1.29 7.09
CA LEU A 191 -8.43 -2.75 7.21
C LEU A 191 -7.72 -3.19 8.49
N GLY A 192 -6.64 -2.49 8.87
CA GLY A 192 -5.94 -2.74 10.13
C GLY A 192 -6.83 -2.51 11.36
N LEU A 193 -7.56 -1.39 11.39
CA LEU A 193 -8.49 -1.07 12.47
C LEU A 193 -9.67 -2.05 12.52
N VAL A 194 -10.26 -2.39 11.37
CA VAL A 194 -11.34 -3.38 11.29
C VAL A 194 -10.85 -4.75 11.79
N ALA A 195 -9.64 -5.16 11.44
CA ALA A 195 -9.05 -6.39 11.98
C ALA A 195 -8.97 -6.35 13.51
N LEU A 196 -8.48 -5.26 14.11
CA LEU A 196 -8.45 -5.13 15.57
C LEU A 196 -9.85 -5.22 16.20
N ILE A 197 -10.83 -4.51 15.64
CA ILE A 197 -12.23 -4.52 16.12
C ILE A 197 -12.81 -5.93 16.07
N VAL A 198 -12.68 -6.62 14.93
CA VAL A 198 -13.18 -8.00 14.78
C VAL A 198 -12.44 -8.94 15.73
N GLY A 199 -11.15 -8.69 16.01
CA GLY A 199 -10.39 -9.39 17.03
C GLY A 199 -11.00 -9.30 18.42
N GLU A 200 -11.40 -8.09 18.84
CA GLU A 200 -12.06 -7.88 20.12
C GLU A 200 -13.46 -8.50 20.18
N ILE A 201 -14.25 -8.39 19.10
CA ILE A 201 -15.56 -9.03 19.02
C ILE A 201 -15.43 -10.55 19.21
N PHE A 202 -14.41 -11.17 18.59
CA PHE A 202 -14.16 -12.60 18.74
C PHE A 202 -13.71 -12.96 20.16
N ALA A 203 -12.93 -12.11 20.83
CA ALA A 203 -12.52 -12.32 22.22
C ALA A 203 -13.71 -12.25 23.19
N ILE A 204 -14.61 -11.29 23.00
CA ILE A 204 -15.85 -11.16 23.79
C ILE A 204 -16.73 -12.39 23.57
N GLY A 205 -16.96 -12.79 22.32
CA GLY A 205 -17.76 -13.97 22.00
C GLY A 205 -17.21 -15.27 22.59
N LEU A 206 -15.88 -15.40 22.69
CA LEU A 206 -15.24 -16.54 23.36
C LEU A 206 -15.45 -16.53 24.88
N ARG A 207 -15.30 -15.36 25.53
CA ARG A 207 -15.54 -15.22 26.98
C ARG A 207 -16.99 -15.53 27.34
N MET A 208 -17.95 -15.00 26.57
CA MET A 208 -19.37 -15.28 26.79
C MET A 208 -19.69 -16.77 26.67
N LYS A 209 -19.03 -17.46 25.74
CA LYS A 209 -19.18 -18.91 25.59
C LYS A 209 -18.58 -19.67 26.78
N GLU A 210 -17.39 -19.29 27.23
CA GLU A 210 -16.73 -19.88 28.41
C GLU A 210 -17.56 -19.69 29.68
N GLU A 211 -18.17 -18.51 29.87
CA GLU A 211 -19.07 -18.23 31.00
C GLU A 211 -20.33 -19.11 30.95
N GLN A 212 -20.94 -19.29 29.78
CA GLN A 212 -22.10 -20.17 29.61
C GLN A 212 -21.77 -21.64 29.89
N ASP A 213 -20.60 -22.11 29.43
CA ASP A 213 -20.14 -23.49 29.66
C ASP A 213 -19.81 -23.77 31.15
N LEU A 214 -19.52 -22.74 31.96
CA LEU A 214 -19.24 -22.85 33.40
C LEU A 214 -20.49 -22.82 34.31
N THR A 215 -21.61 -22.30 33.80
CA THR A 215 -22.88 -22.19 34.55
C THR A 215 -23.78 -23.42 34.43
N ILE A 216 -23.44 -24.39 33.58
CA ILE A 216 -24.17 -25.65 33.35
C ILE A 216 -23.44 -26.77 34.08
#